data_AF-A0AAJ1R8M0-F1
#
_entry.id   AF-A0AAJ1R8M0-F1
#
_cell.length_a   1.000
_cell.length_b   1.000
_cell.length_c   1.000
_cell.angle_alpha   90.00
_cell.angle_beta   90.00
_cell.angle_gamma   90.00
#
_symmetry.space_group_name_H-M   'P 1'
#
loop_
_entity.id
_entity.type
_entity.pdbx_description
1 polymer ?
#
loop_
_entity_poly.entity_id
_entity_poly.type
_entity_poly.pdbx_seq_one_letter_code
_entity_poly.pdbx_strand_id
1 'polypeptide(L)'
;MFQNNPLLSQLKQQIRDTKPRVEGTVKANEKGFGFLECDKKSYFITPPAMKKIMHGDKIKAVIESNGDKEQAEPEALIEPMLNRFIAKV
;
A
#
# COMPACT_ATOMS: atom_id res chain seq x y z
N MET A 1 -29.34 7.85 -2.32
CA MET A 1 -29.24 6.43 -2.73
C MET A 1 -28.60 6.37 -4.11
N PHE A 2 -27.28 6.17 -4.21
CA PHE A 2 -26.54 6.12 -5.50
C PHE A 2 -26.59 4.71 -6.09
N GLN A 3 -27.81 4.25 -6.37
CA GLN A 3 -28.04 2.93 -6.93
C GLN A 3 -27.80 2.95 -8.44
N ASN A 4 -26.78 2.19 -8.86
CA ASN A 4 -26.74 1.48 -10.14
C ASN A 4 -26.75 2.34 -11.42
N ASN A 5 -25.66 3.06 -11.66
CA ASN A 5 -25.32 3.43 -13.04
C ASN A 5 -24.14 2.53 -13.51
N PRO A 6 -24.36 1.60 -14.46
CA PRO A 6 -23.33 0.66 -14.91
C PRO A 6 -22.12 1.38 -15.54
N LEU A 7 -22.31 2.56 -16.14
CA LEU A 7 -21.20 3.37 -16.66
C LEU A 7 -20.29 3.92 -15.55
N LEU A 8 -20.84 4.25 -14.38
CA LEU A 8 -20.07 4.79 -13.26
C LEU A 8 -19.14 3.74 -12.64
N SER A 9 -19.58 2.48 -12.59
CA SER A 9 -18.72 1.36 -12.17
C SER A 9 -17.58 1.13 -13.16
N GLN A 10 -17.85 1.25 -14.46
CA GLN A 10 -16.86 1.13 -15.53
C GLN A 10 -15.82 2.27 -15.50
N LEU A 11 -16.27 3.51 -15.34
CA LEU A 11 -15.40 4.68 -15.16
C LEU A 11 -14.54 4.58 -13.89
N LYS A 12 -15.12 4.11 -12.77
CA LYS A 12 -14.35 3.88 -11.53
C LYS A 12 -13.30 2.77 -11.68
N GLN A 13 -13.58 1.73 -12.45
CA GLN A 13 -12.60 0.68 -12.76
C GLN A 13 -11.46 1.22 -13.63
N GLN A 14 -11.78 1.99 -14.68
CA GLN A 14 -10.75 2.60 -15.55
C GLN A 14 -9.83 3.56 -14.79
N ILE A 15 -10.37 4.40 -13.90
CA ILE A 15 -9.57 5.34 -13.10
C ILE A 15 -8.64 4.62 -12.13
N ARG A 16 -9.05 3.46 -11.59
CA ARG A 16 -8.18 2.65 -10.72
C ARG A 16 -7.02 2.03 -11.49
N ASP A 17 -7.23 1.66 -12.75
CA ASP A 17 -6.23 0.92 -13.50
C ASP A 17 -5.05 1.76 -13.95
N THR A 18 -5.25 3.06 -14.17
CA THR A 18 -4.21 4.01 -14.57
C THR A 18 -3.30 4.45 -13.41
N LYS A 19 -3.62 4.12 -12.16
CA LYS A 19 -2.78 4.55 -11.03
C LYS A 19 -1.44 3.81 -11.04
N PRO A 20 -0.32 4.51 -10.82
CA PRO A 20 1.00 3.88 -10.78
C PRO A 20 1.07 2.91 -9.60
N ARG A 21 1.32 1.64 -9.90
CA ARG A 21 1.58 0.58 -8.93
C ARG A 21 3.08 0.38 -8.81
N VAL A 22 3.59 0.33 -7.59
CA VAL A 22 4.99 0.05 -7.30
C VAL A 22 5.10 -1.15 -6.38
N GLU A 23 6.21 -1.87 -6.50
CA GLU A 23 6.51 -3.05 -5.69
C GLU A 23 7.72 -2.73 -4.83
N GLY A 24 7.63 -3.02 -3.54
CA GLY A 24 8.70 -2.68 -2.62
C GLY A 24 8.58 -3.36 -1.26
N THR A 25 9.56 -3.09 -0.42
CA THR A 25 9.65 -3.65 0.93
C THR A 25 9.16 -2.66 1.97
N VAL A 26 8.34 -3.12 2.91
CA VAL A 26 7.77 -2.28 3.96
C VAL A 26 8.78 -2.06 5.09
N LYS A 27 9.21 -0.82 5.30
CA LYS A 27 9.92 -0.39 6.52
C LYS A 27 8.96 0.28 7.49
N ALA A 28 8.64 -0.41 8.59
CA ALA A 28 7.88 0.20 9.68
C ALA A 28 8.78 1.12 10.52
N ASN A 29 8.18 2.13 11.13
CA ASN A 29 8.84 3.01 12.08
C ASN A 29 8.09 2.96 13.43
N GLU A 30 8.78 3.24 14.55
CA GLU A 30 8.21 3.12 15.90
C GLU A 30 7.02 4.06 16.15
N LYS A 31 6.93 5.15 15.37
CA LYS A 31 5.84 6.13 15.42
C LYS A 31 4.56 5.67 14.71
N GLY A 32 4.49 4.43 14.24
CA GLY A 32 3.30 3.82 13.65
C GLY A 32 3.05 4.17 12.17
N PHE A 33 3.89 5.02 11.56
CA PHE A 33 3.96 5.17 10.12
C PHE A 33 5.08 4.30 9.54
N GLY A 34 5.07 4.08 8.24
CA GLY A 34 6.11 3.32 7.55
C GLY A 34 6.50 3.94 6.22
N PHE A 35 7.43 3.29 5.55
CA PHE A 35 7.87 3.62 4.21
C PHE A 35 7.90 2.37 3.35
N LEU A 36 7.51 2.51 2.10
CA LEU A 36 7.75 1.50 1.08
C LEU A 36 9.06 1.83 0.38
N GLU A 37 10.10 1.04 0.61
CA GLU A 37 11.35 1.15 -0.14
C GLU A 37 11.22 0.46 -1.49
N CYS A 38 11.34 1.24 -2.56
CA CYS A 38 11.66 0.77 -3.92
C CYS A 38 13.11 1.15 -4.23
N ASP A 39 13.74 0.48 -5.21
CA ASP A 39 15.17 0.62 -5.57
C ASP A 39 15.74 2.05 -5.58
N LYS A 40 14.94 3.06 -5.96
CA LYS A 40 15.40 4.46 -6.07
C LYS A 40 14.51 5.48 -5.36
N LYS A 41 13.40 5.07 -4.75
CA LYS A 41 12.42 5.98 -4.13
C LYS A 41 11.76 5.32 -2.92
N SER A 42 11.54 6.11 -1.89
CA SER A 42 10.83 5.69 -0.69
C SER A 42 9.48 6.41 -0.63
N TYR A 43 8.40 5.65 -0.55
CA TYR A 43 7.04 6.19 -0.48
C TYR A 43 6.53 6.15 0.96
N PHE A 44 5.77 7.16 1.37
CA PHE A 44 5.24 7.21 2.74
C PHE A 44 3.99 6.34 2.89
N ILE A 45 3.96 5.50 3.92
CA ILE A 45 2.79 4.69 4.27
C ILE A 45 2.16 5.27 5.53
N THR A 46 0.88 5.62 5.43
CA THR A 46 0.14 6.20 6.54
C THR A 46 -0.11 5.16 7.66
N PRO A 47 -0.22 5.59 8.93
CA PRO A 47 -0.54 4.68 10.04
C PRO A 47 -1.78 3.78 9.85
N PRO A 48 -2.91 4.24 9.28
CA PRO A 48 -4.04 3.35 9.00
C PRO A 48 -3.72 2.29 7.95
N ALA A 49 -2.91 2.61 6.93
CA ALA A 49 -2.47 1.64 5.93
C ALA A 49 -1.46 0.63 6.50
N MET A 50 -0.59 1.06 7.42
CA MET A 50 0.36 0.19 8.13
C MET A 50 -0.30 -0.92 8.96
N LYS A 51 -1.56 -0.76 9.39
CA LYS A 51 -2.27 -1.83 10.12
C LYS A 51 -2.54 -3.07 9.26
N LYS A 52 -2.47 -2.97 7.93
CA LYS A 52 -2.76 -4.06 7.00
C LYS A 52 -1.53 -4.86 6.59
N ILE A 53 -0.34 -4.42 6.97
CA ILE A 53 0.95 -4.94 6.49
C ILE A 53 1.91 -5.05 7.66
N MET A 54 2.89 -5.96 7.58
CA MET A 54 3.96 -6.02 8.57
C MET A 54 5.27 -5.43 8.04
N HIS A 55 6.16 -5.10 8.97
CA HIS A 55 7.52 -4.75 8.61
C HIS A 55 8.19 -5.91 7.86
N GLY A 56 8.89 -5.58 6.78
CA GLY A 56 9.65 -6.51 5.96
C GLY A 56 8.82 -7.26 4.93
N ASP A 57 7.49 -7.12 4.95
CA ASP A 57 6.64 -7.64 3.89
C ASP A 57 6.97 -6.94 2.57
N LYS A 58 6.96 -7.72 1.49
CA LYS A 58 7.04 -7.20 0.14
C LYS A 58 5.64 -7.05 -0.40
N ILE A 59 5.26 -5.82 -0.73
CA ILE A 59 3.90 -5.49 -1.14
C ILE A 59 3.90 -4.78 -2.49
N LYS A 60 2.80 -4.93 -3.20
CA LYS A 60 2.41 -4.03 -4.29
C LYS A 60 1.54 -2.93 -3.70
N ALA A 61 1.98 -1.70 -3.86
CA ALA A 61 1.26 -0.52 -3.41
C ALA A 61 0.92 0.40 -4.58
N VAL A 62 -0.23 1.04 -4.49
CA VAL A 62 -0.63 2.11 -5.39
C VAL A 62 -0.08 3.42 -4.84
N ILE A 63 0.57 4.20 -5.70
CA ILE A 63 1.07 5.53 -5.31
C ILE A 63 -0.02 6.56 -5.59
N GLU A 64 -0.44 7.23 -4.52
CA GLU A 64 -1.30 8.39 -4.58
C GLU A 64 -0.50 9.65 -4.25
N SER A 65 -0.43 10.57 -5.20
CA SER A 65 0.15 11.89 -4.99
C SER A 65 -0.93 12.81 -4.44
N ASN A 66 -0.88 13.13 -3.14
CA ASN A 66 -1.76 14.10 -2.52
C ASN A 66 -0.96 15.39 -2.27
N GLY A 67 -0.99 16.29 -3.26
CA GLY A 67 -0.16 17.50 -3.29
C GLY A 67 1.33 17.16 -3.36
N ASP A 68 2.11 17.70 -2.43
CA ASP A 68 3.57 17.53 -2.36
C ASP A 68 4.04 16.19 -1.76
N LYS A 69 3.12 15.32 -1.30
CA LYS A 69 3.48 14.04 -0.65
C LYS A 69 2.97 12.84 -1.44
N GLU A 70 3.89 11.96 -1.82
CA GLU A 70 3.60 10.66 -2.40
C GLU A 70 3.29 9.65 -1.28
N GLN A 71 2.06 9.13 -1.27
CA GLN A 71 1.59 8.13 -0.32
C GLN A 71 1.44 6.78 -1.01
N ALA A 72 1.84 5.70 -0.32
CA ALA A 72 1.67 4.33 -0.79
C ALA A 72 0.49 3.67 -0.07
N GLU A 73 -0.53 3.27 -0.83
CA GLU A 73 -1.62 2.43 -0.34
C GLU A 73 -1.36 0.95 -0.68
N PRO A 74 -1.30 0.03 0.30
CA PRO A 74 -1.10 -1.38 0.03
C PRO A 74 -2.29 -1.98 -0.72
N GLU A 75 -2.03 -2.57 -1.88
CA GLU A 75 -3.03 -3.25 -2.71
C GLU A 75 -2.96 -4.77 -2.55
N ALA A 76 -1.74 -5.34 -2.63
CA ALA A 76 -1.54 -6.78 -2.53
C ALA A 76 -0.23 -7.13 -1.81
N LEU A 77 -0.25 -8.24 -1.06
CA LEU A 77 0.94 -8.84 -0.47
C LEU A 77 1.59 -9.79 -1.51
N ILE A 78 2.86 -9.58 -1.81
CA ILE A 78 3.62 -10.41 -2.75
C ILE A 78 4.37 -11.48 -1.97
N GLU A 79 5.21 -11.06 -1.04
CA GLU A 79 6.01 -11.96 -0.21
C GLU A 79 5.85 -11.56 1.27
N PRO A 80 5.29 -12.44 2.11
CA PRO A 80 5.34 -12.24 3.56
C PRO A 80 6.79 -12.40 4.07
N MET A 81 7.19 -11.55 5.02
CA MET A 81 8.49 -11.70 5.68
C MET A 81 8.53 -12.92 6.61
N LEU A 82 7.39 -13.22 7.25
CA LEU A 82 7.31 -14.17 8.36
C LEU A 82 6.28 -15.26 8.07
N ASN A 83 6.75 -16.44 7.68
CA ASN A 83 5.90 -17.64 7.59
C ASN A 83 5.93 -18.47 8.88
N ARG A 84 7.06 -18.44 9.59
CA ARG A 84 7.26 -19.15 10.86
C ARG A 84 8.16 -18.30 11.75
N PHE A 85 7.70 -18.01 12.96
CA PHE A 85 8.48 -17.27 13.94
C PHE A 85 8.38 -17.93 15.31
N ILE A 86 9.33 -17.59 16.17
CA ILE A 86 9.35 -17.98 17.58
C ILE A 86 9.14 -16.69 18.37
N ALA A 87 8.20 -16.69 19.29
CA ALA A 87 7.97 -15.58 20.21
C ALA A 87 7.78 -16.08 21.63
N LYS A 88 8.07 -15.20 22.59
CA LYS A 88 7.75 -15.42 24.00
C LYS A 88 6.25 -15.17 24.20
N VAL A 89 5.56 -16.16 24.77
CA VAL A 89 4.15 -16.06 25.19
C VAL A 89 4.05 -15.26 26.49
#